data_AF-A0A0B3B140-F1
#
_entry.id   AF-A0A0B3B140-F1
#
_cell.length_a   1.000
_cell.length_b   1.000
_cell.length_c   1.000
_cell.angle_alpha   90.00
_cell.angle_beta   90.00
_cell.angle_gamma   90.00
#
_symmetry.space_group_name_H-M   'P 1'
#
loop_
_entity.id
_entity.type
_entity.pdbx_description
1 polymer ?
#
loop_
_entity_poly.entity_id
_entity_poly.type
_entity_poly.pdbx_seq_one_letter_code
_entity_poly.pdbx_strand_id
1 'polypeptide(L)'
;MIKGYKSLLAGIGLYLAGCANNYHPEKTCLSAQEIYTKYNSGEHNETVCLDGILRGISKTDDRQVLMVNSGERTIRVITDQEENFKINKGLKAIGKLEKNLSLNLPEINATESASGYILQSQ
;
A
#
# COMPACT_ATOMS: atom_id res chain seq x y z
N MET A 1 51.86 6.61 28.59
CA MET A 1 51.58 7.58 27.52
C MET A 1 51.02 6.82 26.32
N ILE A 2 49.70 6.84 26.13
CA ILE A 2 49.03 6.19 24.98
C ILE A 2 48.29 7.31 24.23
N LYS A 3 48.68 7.49 22.96
CA LYS A 3 48.04 8.34 21.96
C LYS A 3 46.96 7.53 21.24
N GLY A 4 45.88 8.19 20.84
CA GLY A 4 45.05 7.79 19.70
C GLY A 4 43.56 7.70 19.98
N TYR A 5 42.86 8.82 19.76
CA TYR A 5 41.41 8.94 19.83
C TYR A 5 40.71 8.03 18.81
N LYS A 6 39.70 7.28 19.26
CA LYS A 6 38.74 6.58 18.39
C LYS A 6 37.31 6.86 18.84
N SER A 7 36.52 7.33 17.88
CA SER A 7 35.06 7.27 17.79
C SER A 7 34.26 8.03 18.85
N LEU A 8 34.02 9.30 18.52
CA LEU A 8 32.83 10.02 18.96
C LEU A 8 31.74 9.81 17.91
N LEU A 9 30.68 9.09 18.28
CA LEU A 9 29.28 9.45 17.99
C LEU A 9 28.38 8.41 18.63
N ALA A 10 27.94 8.75 19.84
CA ALA A 10 26.76 8.19 20.47
C ALA A 10 25.52 8.58 19.65
N GLY A 11 24.62 7.62 19.46
CA GLY A 11 23.33 7.80 18.81
C GLY A 11 22.35 6.75 19.30
N ILE A 12 21.95 6.89 20.57
CA ILE A 12 20.64 6.60 21.17
C ILE A 12 19.84 5.47 20.49
N GLY A 13 19.71 4.34 21.18
CA GLY A 13 18.81 3.28 20.77
C GLY A 13 17.33 3.66 20.88
N LEU A 14 16.50 3.03 20.04
CA LEU A 14 15.11 2.77 20.35
C LEU A 14 14.75 1.37 19.86
N TYR A 15 14.38 0.52 20.82
CA TYR A 15 13.69 -0.74 20.61
C TYR A 15 12.39 -0.48 19.84
N LEU A 16 12.25 -1.05 18.64
CA LEU A 16 10.95 -1.43 18.10
C LEU A 16 11.06 -2.88 17.63
N ALA A 17 10.70 -3.77 18.55
CA ALA A 17 10.37 -5.14 18.24
C ALA A 17 9.10 -5.17 17.38
N GLY A 18 9.12 -5.98 16.31
CA GLY A 18 7.95 -6.62 15.71
C GLY A 18 6.90 -5.71 15.09
N CYS A 19 6.94 -5.59 13.75
CA CYS A 19 6.00 -6.30 12.88
C CYS A 19 6.20 -5.91 11.41
N ALA A 20 6.38 -6.94 10.58
CA ALA A 20 6.22 -7.00 9.13
C ALA A 20 7.00 -5.98 8.26
N ASN A 21 8.29 -6.28 8.11
CA ASN A 21 8.98 -6.10 6.83
C ASN A 21 8.26 -6.91 5.74
N ASN A 22 7.27 -6.33 5.07
CA ASN A 22 6.87 -6.71 3.71
C ASN A 22 6.90 -5.46 2.82
N TYR A 23 7.93 -4.63 2.98
CA TYR A 23 8.25 -3.64 1.98
C TYR A 23 8.94 -4.41 0.85
N HIS A 24 8.25 -4.61 -0.28
CA HIS A 24 8.87 -5.09 -1.53
C HIS A 24 9.48 -3.88 -2.24
N PRO A 25 10.79 -3.59 -2.11
CA PRO A 25 11.43 -2.40 -2.67
C PRO A 25 11.51 -2.37 -4.21
N GLU A 26 11.03 -3.42 -4.90
CA GLU A 26 11.28 -3.64 -6.33
C GLU A 26 10.07 -3.34 -7.23
N LYS A 27 8.88 -3.10 -6.66
CA LYS A 27 7.69 -2.72 -7.43
C LYS A 27 7.36 -1.26 -7.16
N THR A 28 7.83 -0.36 -8.04
CA THR A 28 7.40 1.03 -8.05
C THR A 28 5.88 1.08 -8.07
N CYS A 29 5.29 1.68 -7.05
CA CYS A 29 3.83 1.79 -6.96
C CYS A 29 3.32 2.80 -7.97
N LEU A 30 2.23 2.41 -8.63
CA LEU A 30 1.57 3.15 -9.68
C LEU A 30 0.52 4.07 -9.07
N SER A 31 0.29 5.21 -9.72
CA SER A 31 -0.89 6.02 -9.50
C SER A 31 -2.15 5.30 -9.97
N ALA A 32 -3.32 5.71 -9.46
CA ALA A 32 -4.58 5.17 -9.97
C ALA A 32 -4.74 5.40 -11.49
N GLN A 33 -4.28 6.54 -12.03
CA GLN A 33 -4.35 6.81 -13.47
C GLN A 33 -3.57 5.77 -14.29
N GLU A 34 -2.38 5.39 -13.86
CA GLU A 34 -1.57 4.35 -14.53
C GLU A 34 -2.23 2.98 -14.46
N ILE A 35 -2.87 2.64 -13.33
CA ILE A 35 -3.64 1.40 -13.18
C ILE A 35 -4.85 1.38 -14.14
N TYR A 36 -5.55 2.51 -14.31
CA TYR A 36 -6.62 2.62 -15.31
C TYR A 36 -6.09 2.46 -16.74
N THR A 37 -4.91 3.02 -17.05
CA THR A 37 -4.27 2.84 -18.37
C THR A 37 -3.99 1.36 -18.63
N LYS A 38 -3.37 0.65 -17.68
CA LYS A 38 -3.12 -0.80 -17.76
C LYS A 38 -4.41 -1.62 -17.88
N TYR A 39 -5.42 -1.26 -17.10
CA TYR A 39 -6.73 -1.92 -17.18
C TYR A 39 -7.35 -1.76 -18.58
N ASN A 40 -7.29 -0.56 -19.17
CA ASN A 40 -7.86 -0.29 -20.48
C ASN A 40 -7.03 -0.86 -21.64
N SER A 41 -5.72 -1.11 -21.45
CA SER A 41 -4.88 -1.83 -22.42
C SER A 41 -5.11 -3.35 -22.41
N GLY A 42 -5.92 -3.87 -21.48
CA GLY A 42 -6.22 -5.29 -21.36
C GLY A 42 -5.19 -6.07 -20.54
N GLU A 43 -4.28 -5.38 -19.81
CA GLU A 43 -3.29 -5.96 -18.91
C GLU A 43 -3.95 -6.42 -17.58
N HIS A 44 -4.98 -7.26 -17.70
CA HIS A 44 -5.66 -7.88 -16.58
C HIS A 44 -4.82 -9.03 -16.00
N ASN A 45 -4.95 -9.27 -14.69
CA ASN A 45 -4.25 -10.29 -13.89
C ASN A 45 -2.77 -10.01 -13.61
N GLU A 46 -2.25 -8.84 -13.96
CA GLU A 46 -0.91 -8.42 -13.54
C GLU A 46 -0.87 -8.07 -12.05
N THR A 47 0.24 -8.38 -11.38
CA THR A 47 0.46 -7.88 -10.02
C THR A 47 0.92 -6.43 -10.08
N VAL A 48 0.11 -5.54 -9.53
CA VAL A 48 0.37 -4.10 -9.43
C VAL A 48 0.60 -3.69 -7.98
N CYS A 49 1.38 -2.62 -7.76
CA CYS A 49 1.35 -1.89 -6.50
C CYS A 49 0.60 -0.56 -6.72
N LEU A 50 -0.37 -0.25 -5.85
CA LEU A 50 -1.03 1.04 -5.77
C LEU A 50 -0.53 1.79 -4.54
N ASP A 51 -0.25 3.09 -4.70
CA ASP A 51 -0.02 4.01 -3.59
C ASP A 51 -1.08 5.12 -3.59
N GLY A 52 -1.70 5.36 -2.45
CA GLY A 52 -2.75 6.37 -2.33
C GLY A 52 -3.24 6.58 -0.90
N ILE A 53 -4.33 7.33 -0.77
CA ILE A 53 -4.97 7.66 0.50
C ILE A 53 -6.25 6.86 0.64
N LEU A 54 -6.36 6.11 1.72
CA LEU A 54 -7.60 5.40 2.05
C LEU A 54 -8.70 6.40 2.40
N ARG A 55 -9.83 6.38 1.70
CA ARG A 55 -10.98 7.27 1.93
C ARG A 55 -12.23 6.57 2.42
N GLY A 56 -12.37 5.28 2.15
CA GLY A 56 -13.54 4.51 2.56
C GLY A 56 -13.18 3.06 2.82
N ILE A 57 -13.90 2.44 3.76
CA ILE A 57 -13.77 1.03 4.10
C ILE A 57 -15.20 0.48 4.13
N SER A 58 -15.44 -0.59 3.38
CA SER A 58 -16.69 -1.35 3.44
C SER A 58 -16.33 -2.79 3.77
N LYS A 59 -16.82 -3.30 4.90
CA LYS A 59 -16.65 -4.71 5.28
C LYS A 59 -17.82 -5.52 4.74
N THR A 60 -17.53 -6.64 4.10
CA THR A 60 -18.51 -7.62 3.62
C THR A 60 -18.05 -8.97 4.14
N ASP A 61 -18.78 -9.56 5.09
CA ASP A 61 -18.51 -10.86 5.74
C ASP A 61 -17.01 -11.12 5.98
N ASP A 62 -16.34 -11.79 5.03
CA ASP A 62 -14.94 -12.24 5.13
C ASP A 62 -13.91 -11.33 4.41
N ARG A 63 -14.35 -10.20 3.86
CA ARG A 63 -13.50 -9.29 3.06
C ARG A 63 -13.73 -7.83 3.40
N GLN A 64 -12.71 -7.02 3.14
CA GLN A 64 -12.78 -5.57 3.20
C GLN A 64 -12.56 -4.99 1.80
N VAL A 65 -13.43 -4.07 1.42
CA VAL A 65 -13.31 -3.24 0.23
C VAL A 65 -12.80 -1.87 0.68
N LEU A 66 -11.58 -1.54 0.28
CA LEU A 66 -10.91 -0.29 0.56
C LEU A 66 -11.03 0.63 -0.66
N MET A 67 -11.50 1.87 -0.44
CA MET A 67 -11.57 2.91 -1.47
C MET A 67 -10.33 3.79 -1.36
N VAL A 68 -9.42 3.67 -2.32
CA VAL A 68 -8.10 4.31 -2.26
C VAL A 68 -8.01 5.39 -3.33
N ASN A 69 -7.85 6.63 -2.90
CA ASN A 69 -7.66 7.77 -3.81
C ASN A 69 -6.18 7.93 -4.12
N SER A 70 -5.83 7.98 -5.40
CA SER A 70 -4.49 8.29 -5.86
C SER A 70 -4.60 9.30 -7.00
N GLY A 71 -4.21 10.55 -6.73
CA GLY A 71 -4.52 11.69 -7.61
C GLY A 71 -6.03 11.94 -7.71
N GLU A 72 -6.53 12.07 -8.94
CA GLU A 72 -7.95 12.37 -9.23
C GLU A 72 -8.85 11.13 -9.30
N ARG A 73 -8.29 9.93 -9.12
CA ARG A 73 -9.02 8.66 -9.28
C ARG A 73 -9.06 7.86 -8.00
N THR A 74 -10.13 7.06 -7.89
CA THR A 74 -10.32 6.09 -6.82
C THR A 74 -10.21 4.68 -7.39
N ILE A 75 -9.45 3.82 -6.72
CA ILE A 75 -9.34 2.39 -6.99
C ILE A 75 -9.95 1.62 -5.82
N ARG A 76 -10.67 0.54 -6.14
CA ARG A 76 -11.16 -0.41 -5.14
C ARG A 76 -10.07 -1.45 -4.92
N VAL A 77 -9.68 -1.63 -3.66
CA VAL A 77 -8.78 -2.70 -3.23
C VAL A 77 -9.60 -3.66 -2.39
N ILE A 78 -9.62 -4.93 -2.76
CA ILE A 78 -10.23 -6.02 -1.97
C ILE A 78 -9.11 -6.69 -1.19
N THR A 79 -9.31 -6.88 0.11
CA THR A 79 -8.40 -7.66 0.96
C THR A 79 -9.22 -8.58 1.86
N ASP A 80 -8.72 -9.79 2.10
CA ASP A 80 -9.22 -10.71 3.14
C ASP A 80 -8.56 -10.45 4.50
N GLN A 81 -7.56 -9.56 4.54
CA GLN A 81 -6.86 -9.24 5.76
C GLN A 81 -7.72 -8.38 6.68
N GLU A 82 -7.89 -8.87 7.90
CA GLU A 82 -8.54 -8.13 8.96
C GLU A 82 -7.53 -7.20 9.63
N GLU A 83 -7.17 -6.12 8.93
CA GLU A 83 -6.38 -5.04 9.50
C GLU A 83 -7.25 -3.86 9.96
N ASN A 84 -6.79 -3.16 10.99
CA ASN A 84 -7.40 -1.91 11.46
C ASN A 84 -6.93 -0.74 10.58
N PHE A 85 -7.40 -0.71 9.33
CA PHE A 85 -7.13 0.41 8.44
C PHE A 85 -7.73 1.71 8.96
N LYS A 86 -7.02 2.82 8.72
CA LYS A 86 -7.46 4.17 9.12
C LYS A 86 -7.72 5.02 7.90
N ILE A 87 -8.94 5.56 7.82
CA ILE A 87 -9.31 6.53 6.78
C ILE A 87 -8.42 7.77 6.90
N ASN A 88 -8.14 8.41 5.76
CA ASN A 88 -7.24 9.55 5.58
C ASN A 88 -5.77 9.24 5.91
N LYS A 89 -5.36 7.97 5.82
CA LYS A 89 -3.95 7.55 5.88
C LYS A 89 -3.48 7.02 4.53
N GLY A 90 -2.16 7.09 4.33
CA GLY A 90 -1.52 6.47 3.18
C GLY A 90 -1.75 4.97 3.22
N LEU A 91 -1.92 4.36 2.06
CA LEU A 91 -2.09 2.93 1.90
C LEU A 91 -1.30 2.51 0.66
N LYS A 92 -0.43 1.52 0.85
CA LYS A 92 0.15 0.76 -0.26
C LYS A 92 -0.57 -0.57 -0.34
N ALA A 93 -1.09 -0.88 -1.52
CA ALA A 93 -1.78 -2.13 -1.80
C ALA A 93 -1.10 -2.85 -2.96
N ILE A 94 -0.60 -4.06 -2.70
CA ILE A 94 0.00 -4.93 -3.73
C ILE A 94 -0.97 -6.08 -3.98
N GLY A 95 -1.35 -6.27 -5.23
CA GLY A 95 -2.34 -7.27 -5.58
C GLY A 95 -2.48 -7.47 -7.08
N LYS A 96 -3.35 -8.41 -7.45
CA LYS A 96 -3.70 -8.66 -8.84
C LYS A 96 -4.69 -7.62 -9.33
N LEU A 97 -4.39 -7.00 -10.47
CA LEU A 97 -5.32 -6.13 -11.18
C LEU A 97 -6.40 -6.99 -11.83
N GLU A 98 -7.62 -6.89 -11.31
CA GLU A 98 -8.77 -7.63 -11.78
C GLU A 98 -9.81 -6.69 -12.39
N LYS A 99 -10.69 -7.27 -13.22
CA LYS A 99 -11.84 -6.57 -13.76
C LYS A 99 -13.01 -6.76 -12.82
N ASN A 100 -13.52 -5.66 -12.26
CA ASN A 100 -14.83 -5.73 -11.62
C ASN A 100 -15.91 -5.86 -12.70
N LEU A 101 -16.41 -7.08 -12.89
CA LEU A 101 -17.36 -7.41 -13.97
C LEU A 101 -18.69 -6.65 -13.85
N SER A 102 -19.07 -6.22 -12.65
CA SER A 102 -20.34 -5.51 -12.41
C SER A 102 -20.24 -4.01 -12.66
N LEU A 103 -19.07 -3.40 -12.41
CA LEU A 103 -18.88 -1.94 -12.52
C LEU A 103 -18.06 -1.54 -13.76
N ASN A 104 -17.44 -2.50 -14.45
CA ASN A 104 -16.48 -2.27 -15.55
C ASN A 104 -15.33 -1.31 -15.14
N LEU A 105 -14.87 -1.42 -13.90
CA LEU A 105 -13.80 -0.61 -13.30
C LEU A 105 -12.64 -1.52 -12.84
N PRO A 106 -11.41 -0.99 -12.78
CA PRO A 106 -10.28 -1.70 -12.19
C PRO A 106 -10.49 -1.96 -10.69
N GLU A 107 -10.10 -3.15 -10.27
CA GLU A 107 -10.07 -3.57 -8.88
C GLU A 107 -8.74 -4.25 -8.60
N ILE A 108 -8.20 -4.08 -7.39
CA ILE A 108 -6.98 -4.76 -6.97
C ILE A 108 -7.35 -5.78 -5.90
N ASN A 109 -7.15 -7.05 -6.20
CA ASN A 109 -7.26 -8.12 -5.21
C ASN A 109 -5.92 -8.25 -4.51
N ALA A 110 -5.82 -7.71 -3.29
CA ALA A 110 -4.59 -7.65 -2.52
C ALA A 110 -4.14 -9.08 -2.15
N THR A 111 -2.95 -9.47 -2.63
CA THR A 111 -2.35 -10.79 -2.38
C THR A 111 -1.25 -10.74 -1.32
N GLU A 112 -0.78 -9.54 -1.00
CA GLU A 112 0.17 -9.21 0.05
C GLU A 112 -0.44 -8.14 0.95
N SER A 113 0.11 -7.93 2.15
CA SER A 113 -0.47 -6.97 3.10
C SER A 113 -0.65 -5.59 2.49
N ALA A 114 -1.91 -5.16 2.41
CA ALA A 114 -2.21 -3.76 2.21
C ALA A 114 -1.73 -3.05 3.49
N SER A 115 -0.68 -2.25 3.40
CA SER A 115 -0.06 -1.65 4.59
C SER A 115 -0.44 -0.18 4.66
N GLY A 116 -1.16 0.18 5.72
CA GLY A 116 -1.46 1.57 6.04
C GLY A 116 -0.21 2.26 6.60
N TYR A 117 0.14 3.43 6.07
CA TYR A 117 1.24 4.25 6.59
C TYR A 117 0.77 5.67 6.91
N ILE A 118 1.37 6.27 7.94
CA ILE A 118 1.12 7.68 8.26
C ILE A 118 1.99 8.51 7.30
N LEU A 119 1.35 9.31 6.45
CA LEU A 119 2.05 10.41 5.80
C LEU A 119 2.56 11.35 6.91
N GLN A 120 3.85 11.33 7.18
CA GLN A 120 4.48 12.43 7.91
C GLN A 120 4.49 13.62 6.94
N SER A 121 3.63 14.61 7.21
CA SER A 121 3.69 15.91 6.54
C SER A 121 5.08 16.50 6.83
N GLN A 122 5.87 16.70 5.78
CA GLN A 122 7.00 17.63 5.82
C GLN A 122 6.48 19.06 5.88
#